data_AF-A0A3L7AH21-F1
#
_entry.id   AF-A0A3L7AH21-F1
#
_cell.length_a   1.000
_cell.length_b   1.000
_cell.length_c   1.000
_cell.angle_alpha   90.00
_cell.angle_beta   90.00
_cell.angle_gamma   90.00
#
_symmetry.space_group_name_H-M   'P 1'
#
loop_
_entity.id
_entity.type
_entity.pdbx_description
1 polymer ?
#
loop_
_entity_poly.entity_id
_entity_poly.type
_entity_poly.pdbx_seq_one_letter_code
_entity_poly.pdbx_strand_id
1 'polypeptide(L)'
;MPVLVRFLLRHAAIGMGVAAVFVGALAAFDVFHLGALMSGSPDGLLALAVLTCALGITFGSVQMGFAVMLMGEDEQPPNGRRAPLNRLRPIPVRVRARR
;
A
#
# COMPACT_ATOMS: atom_id res chain seq x y z
N MET A 1 20.23 7.94 -2.67
CA MET A 1 18.84 8.27 -3.07
C MET A 1 18.05 8.61 -1.82
N PRO A 2 17.18 9.63 -1.84
CA PRO A 2 16.30 9.98 -0.71
C PRO A 2 15.45 8.78 -0.27
N VAL A 3 15.17 8.67 1.03
CA VAL A 3 14.50 7.48 1.62
C VAL A 3 13.11 7.24 1.01
N LEU A 4 12.33 8.30 0.80
CA LEU A 4 10.99 8.22 0.19
C LEU A 4 11.04 7.76 -1.28
N VAL A 5 12.01 8.22 -2.07
CA VAL A 5 12.14 7.80 -3.47
C VAL A 5 12.42 6.30 -3.55
N ARG A 6 13.32 5.80 -2.69
CA ARG A 6 13.61 4.37 -2.59
C ARG A 6 12.37 3.57 -2.15
N PHE A 7 11.62 4.09 -1.19
CA PHE A 7 10.37 3.49 -0.73
C PHE A 7 9.35 3.37 -1.87
N LEU A 8 9.14 4.45 -2.63
CA LEU A 8 8.19 4.51 -3.73
C LEU A 8 8.58 3.56 -4.86
N LEU A 9 9.86 3.57 -5.27
CA LEU A 9 10.37 2.69 -6.32
C LEU A 9 10.25 1.20 -5.96
N ARG A 10 10.41 0.83 -4.68
CA ARG A 10 10.22 -0.55 -4.24
C ARG A 10 8.77 -1.00 -4.44
N HIS A 11 7.80 -0.16 -4.07
CA HIS A 11 6.38 -0.49 -4.24
C HIS A 11 5.94 -0.42 -5.71
N ALA A 12 6.54 0.48 -6.50
CA ALA A 12 6.42 0.50 -7.95
C ALA A 12 6.78 -0.85 -8.56
N ALA A 13 7.97 -1.36 -8.19
CA ALA A 13 8.50 -2.62 -8.71
C ALA A 13 7.64 -3.81 -8.28
N ILE A 14 7.10 -3.79 -7.05
CA ILE A 14 6.14 -4.80 -6.58
C ILE A 14 4.88 -4.77 -7.45
N GLY A 15 4.28 -3.59 -7.68
CA GLY A 15 3.11 -3.46 -8.55
C GLY A 15 3.37 -3.90 -9.98
N MET A 16 4.54 -3.57 -10.53
CA MET A 16 4.98 -4.03 -11.86
C MET A 16 5.10 -5.57 -11.93
N GLY A 17 5.66 -6.20 -10.89
CA GLY A 17 5.76 -7.65 -10.79
C GLY A 17 4.38 -8.32 -10.75
N VAL A 18 3.45 -7.76 -9.98
CA VAL A 18 2.05 -8.22 -9.94
C VAL A 18 1.39 -8.10 -11.32
N ALA A 19 1.60 -6.99 -12.02
CA ALA A 19 1.06 -6.81 -13.37
C ALA A 19 1.62 -7.83 -14.36
N ALA A 20 2.92 -8.14 -14.32
CA ALA A 20 3.52 -9.15 -15.18
C ALA A 20 2.90 -10.55 -14.95
N VAL A 21 2.68 -10.92 -13.68
CA VAL A 21 1.98 -12.17 -13.33
C VAL A 21 0.54 -12.15 -13.84
N PHE A 22 -0.17 -11.04 -13.66
CA PHE A 22 -1.55 -10.90 -14.11
C PHE A 22 -1.68 -10.98 -15.63
N VAL A 23 -0.83 -10.28 -16.40
CA VAL A 23 -0.79 -10.37 -17.86
C VAL A 23 -0.40 -11.77 -18.32
N GLY A 24 0.59 -12.38 -17.66
CA GLY A 24 0.95 -13.77 -17.91
C GLY A 24 -0.23 -14.72 -17.72
N ALA A 25 -1.04 -14.51 -16.67
CA ALA A 25 -2.25 -15.28 -16.45
C ALA A 25 -3.31 -15.04 -17.55
N LEU A 26 -3.53 -13.79 -17.96
CA LEU A 26 -4.47 -13.48 -19.06
C LEU A 26 -4.07 -14.19 -20.37
N ALA A 27 -2.77 -14.17 -20.70
CA ALA A 27 -2.26 -14.84 -21.89
C ALA A 27 -2.30 -16.38 -21.74
N ALA A 28 -1.97 -16.92 -20.57
CA ALA A 28 -1.95 -18.36 -20.32
C ALA A 28 -3.36 -18.99 -20.32
N PHE A 29 -4.35 -18.28 -19.77
CA PHE A 29 -5.76 -18.72 -19.80
C PHE A 29 -6.49 -18.31 -21.07
N ASP A 30 -5.78 -17.69 -22.02
CA ASP A 30 -6.31 -17.22 -23.29
C ASP A 30 -7.61 -16.40 -23.18
N VAL A 31 -7.61 -15.49 -22.20
CA VAL A 31 -8.77 -14.66 -21.89
C VAL A 31 -9.08 -13.79 -23.12
N PHE A 32 -10.28 -13.95 -23.70
CA PHE A 32 -10.68 -13.33 -24.97
C PHE A 32 -9.75 -13.63 -26.15
N HIS A 33 -9.15 -14.82 -26.21
CA HIS A 33 -8.20 -15.22 -27.26
C HIS A 33 -6.90 -14.39 -27.29
N LEU A 34 -6.57 -13.69 -26.21
CA LEU A 34 -5.43 -12.77 -26.17
C LEU A 34 -4.09 -13.51 -26.28
N GLY A 35 -3.96 -14.69 -25.66
CA GLY A 35 -2.75 -15.51 -25.76
C GLY A 35 -2.56 -16.06 -27.17
N ALA A 36 -3.63 -16.56 -27.78
CA ALA A 36 -3.62 -17.03 -29.16
C ALA A 36 -3.25 -15.90 -30.14
N LEU A 37 -3.86 -14.71 -30.01
CA LEU A 37 -3.56 -13.54 -30.82
C LEU A 37 -2.10 -13.12 -30.74
N MET A 38 -1.53 -13.11 -29.53
CA MET A 38 -0.13 -12.77 -29.34
C MET A 38 0.81 -13.83 -29.92
N SER A 39 0.51 -15.11 -29.74
CA SER A 39 1.36 -16.19 -30.26
C SER A 39 1.38 -16.29 -31.79
N GLY A 40 0.28 -15.90 -32.45
CA GLY A 40 0.16 -15.92 -33.91
C GLY A 40 0.69 -14.67 -34.62
N SER A 41 1.02 -13.62 -33.87
CA SER A 41 1.48 -12.34 -34.43
C SER A 41 3.01 -12.23 -34.38
N PRO A 42 3.66 -11.71 -35.44
CA PRO A 42 5.08 -11.35 -35.40
C PRO A 42 5.43 -10.38 -34.25
N ASP A 43 4.46 -9.56 -33.85
CA ASP A 43 4.61 -8.53 -32.81
C ASP A 43 4.11 -9.00 -31.44
N GLY A 44 3.88 -10.31 -31.24
CA GLY A 44 3.35 -10.86 -29.98
C GLY A 44 4.14 -10.45 -28.74
N LEU A 45 5.47 -10.41 -28.85
CA LEU A 45 6.35 -10.01 -27.76
C LEU A 45 6.25 -8.51 -27.45
N LEU A 46 6.07 -7.67 -28.48
CA LEU A 46 5.83 -6.24 -28.33
C LEU A 46 4.47 -6.00 -27.66
N ALA A 47 3.43 -6.71 -28.09
CA ALA A 47 2.11 -6.65 -27.45
C ALA A 47 2.20 -7.03 -25.96
N LEU A 48 2.95 -8.08 -25.62
CA LEU A 48 3.18 -8.50 -24.23
C LEU A 48 3.84 -7.38 -23.42
N ALA A 49 4.90 -6.78 -23.97
CA ALA A 49 5.64 -5.71 -23.31
C ALA A 49 4.79 -4.47 -23.10
N VAL A 50 4.07 -4.01 -24.13
CA VAL A 50 3.19 -2.83 -24.06
C VAL A 50 2.06 -3.05 -23.07
N LEU A 51 1.38 -4.21 -23.13
CA LEU A 51 0.30 -4.55 -22.21
C LEU A 51 0.80 -4.65 -20.76
N THR A 52 1.96 -5.29 -20.55
CA THR A 52 2.59 -5.39 -19.22
C THR A 52 3.02 -4.04 -18.70
N CYS A 53 3.55 -3.15 -19.53
CA CYS A 53 3.90 -1.78 -19.14
C CYS A 53 2.65 -0.96 -18.77
N ALA A 54 1.60 -1.00 -19.60
CA ALA A 54 0.37 -0.24 -19.36
C ALA A 54 -0.30 -0.66 -18.04
N LEU A 55 -0.47 -1.97 -17.84
CA LEU A 55 -0.99 -2.49 -16.57
C LEU A 55 0.01 -2.31 -15.44
N GLY A 56 1.31 -2.47 -15.70
CA GLY A 56 2.39 -2.28 -14.73
C GLY A 56 2.43 -0.89 -14.11
N ILE A 57 2.21 0.17 -14.91
CA ILE A 57 2.07 1.54 -14.41
C ILE A 57 0.80 1.65 -13.54
N THR A 58 -0.29 1.00 -13.94
CA THR A 58 -1.57 1.02 -13.20
C THR A 58 -1.44 0.33 -11.84
N PHE A 59 -0.97 -0.93 -11.81
CA PHE A 59 -0.72 -1.68 -10.58
C PHE A 59 0.37 -1.03 -9.73
N GLY A 60 1.43 -0.49 -10.35
CA GLY A 60 2.48 0.27 -9.68
C GLY A 60 1.93 1.47 -8.94
N SER A 61 1.06 2.25 -9.59
CA SER A 61 0.40 3.42 -9.00
C SER A 61 -0.49 3.04 -7.81
N VAL A 62 -1.32 2.01 -7.96
CA VAL A 62 -2.16 1.50 -6.86
C VAL A 62 -1.30 1.02 -5.71
N GLN A 63 -0.21 0.30 -5.99
CA GLN A 63 0.61 -0.28 -4.94
C GLN A 63 1.47 0.75 -4.19
N MET A 64 1.93 1.80 -4.89
CA MET A 64 2.50 2.99 -4.26
C MET A 64 1.48 3.68 -3.34
N GLY A 65 0.26 3.92 -3.83
CA GLY A 65 -0.80 4.57 -3.06
C GLY A 65 -1.18 3.78 -1.81
N PHE A 66 -1.34 2.46 -1.94
CA PHE A 66 -1.56 1.55 -0.82
C PHE A 66 -0.43 1.66 0.21
N ALA A 67 0.83 1.61 -0.23
CA ALA A 67 1.98 1.71 0.67
C ALA A 67 2.02 3.04 1.43
N VAL A 68 1.68 4.16 0.76
CA VAL A 68 1.58 5.47 1.40
C VAL A 68 0.44 5.51 2.43
N MET A 69 -0.72 4.93 2.13
CA MET A 69 -1.84 4.84 3.07
C MET A 69 -1.50 3.98 4.30
N LEU A 70 -0.60 3.01 4.17
CA LEU A 70 -0.12 2.17 5.28
C LEU A 70 1.01 2.81 6.10
N MET A 71 1.61 3.91 5.66
CA MET A 71 2.61 4.65 6.43
C MET A 71 2.02 5.45 7.60
N GLY A 72 0.84 5.05 8.11
CA GLY A 72 0.20 5.68 9.26
C GLY A 72 1.21 5.92 10.38
N GLU A 73 1.07 7.04 11.07
CA GLU A 73 1.95 7.37 12.19
C GLU A 73 1.91 6.21 13.18
N ASP A 74 3.10 5.74 13.59
CA ASP A 74 3.19 4.97 14.81
C ASP A 74 2.58 5.86 15.90
N GLU A 75 1.33 5.61 16.29
CA GLU A 75 0.77 6.17 17.50
C GLU A 75 1.71 5.69 18.59
N GLN A 76 2.67 6.54 18.94
CA GLN A 76 3.52 6.32 20.08
C GLN A 76 2.52 6.09 21.20
N PRO A 77 2.44 4.87 21.77
CA PRO A 77 1.42 4.56 22.75
C PRO A 77 1.54 5.68 23.78
N PRO A 78 0.43 6.35 24.17
CA PRO A 78 0.52 7.41 25.16
C PRO A 78 1.38 6.84 26.26
N ASN A 79 2.55 7.45 26.48
CA ASN A 79 3.52 6.96 27.43
C ASN A 79 2.92 7.23 28.79
N GLY A 80 1.92 6.43 29.14
CA GLY A 80 1.33 6.26 30.43
C GLY A 80 2.37 5.55 31.26
N ARG A 81 3.50 6.25 31.49
CA ARG A 81 4.08 6.24 32.81
C ARG A 81 2.90 6.47 33.73
N ARG A 82 2.45 5.39 34.36
CA ARG A 82 1.63 5.47 35.56
C ARG A 82 2.40 6.44 36.42
N ALA A 83 1.97 7.70 36.46
CA ALA A 83 2.53 8.65 37.41
C ALA A 83 2.31 7.94 38.74
N PRO A 84 3.37 7.56 39.48
CA PRO A 84 3.16 6.86 40.72
C PRO A 84 2.28 7.77 41.57
N LEU A 85 1.06 7.32 41.86
CA LEU A 85 0.11 8.00 42.73
C LEU A 85 0.60 7.88 44.19
N ASN A 86 1.89 8.13 44.42
CA ASN A 86 2.52 8.08 45.74
C ASN A 86 2.17 9.32 46.58
N ARG A 87 1.46 10.30 45.97
CA ARG A 87 0.99 11.50 46.63
C ARG A 87 -0.40 11.90 46.12
N LEU A 88 -1.41 11.21 46.62
CA LEU A 88 -2.78 11.72 46.56
C LEU A 88 -2.82 13.04 47.33
N ARG A 89 -3.04 14.16 46.63
CA ARG A 89 -3.35 15.44 47.26
C ARG A 89 -4.87 15.59 47.30
N PRO A 90 -5.51 15.61 48.47
CA PRO A 90 -6.94 15.87 48.55
C PRO A 90 -7.24 17.28 48.00
N ILE A 91 -8.21 17.35 47.08
CA ILE A 91 -8.71 18.59 46.52
C ILE A 91 -10.00 18.93 47.28
N PRO A 92 -10.08 20.10 47.95
CA PRO A 92 -11.31 20.48 48.66
C PRO A 92 -12.40 20.82 47.64
N VAL A 93 -13.46 20.02 47.63
CA VAL A 93 -14.67 20.29 46.84
C VAL A 93 -15.65 21.05 47.72
N ARG A 94 -16.06 22.25 47.29
CA ARG A 94 -17.12 23.01 47.96
C ARG A 94 -18.46 22.36 47.66
N VAL A 95 -19.05 21.71 48.65
CA VAL A 95 -20.41 21.20 48.57
C VAL A 95 -21.38 22.34 48.89
N ARG A 96 -22.28 22.67 47.96
CA ARG A 96 -23.37 23.60 48.23
C ARG A 96 -24.48 22.85 48.95
N ALA A 97 -24.67 23.12 50.23
CA ALA A 97 -25.77 22.54 51.00
C ALA A 97 -27.11 22.94 50.36
N ARG A 98 -27.90 21.95 49.97
CA ARG A 98 -29.26 22.13 49.47
C ARG A 98 -30.19 22.07 50.68
N ARG A 99 -30.83 23.18 51.01
CA ARG A 99 -31.99 23.23 51.90
C ARG A 99 -33.25 22.89 51.12
#